data_AF-A0A257JBG3-F1
#
_entry.id   AF-A0A257JBG3-F1
#
_cell.length_a   1.000
_cell.length_b   1.000
_cell.length_c   1.000
_cell.angle_alpha   90.00
_cell.angle_beta   90.00
_cell.angle_gamma   90.00
#
_symmetry.space_group_name_H-M   'P 1'
#
loop_
_entity.id
_entity.type
_entity.pdbx_description
1 polymer ?
#
loop_
_entity_poly.entity_id
_entity_poly.type
_entity_poly.pdbx_seq_one_letter_code
_entity_poly.pdbx_strand_id
1 'polypeptide(L)' 'METMLIETETTPNPSTLKFLPGRAVMSAGTRDFASPEEAEASPLAEALFTLGDVEGVF' A
#
# COMPACT_ATOMS: atom_id res chain seq x y z
N MET A 1 -11.15 -13.81 -16.03
CA MET A 1 -10.71 -12.88 -14.98
C MET A 1 -9.63 -12.04 -15.63
N GLU A 2 -9.80 -10.72 -15.69
CA GLU A 2 -8.73 -9.84 -16.16
C GLU A 2 -7.63 -9.81 -15.09
N THR A 3 -6.41 -10.13 -15.49
CA THR A 3 -5.24 -10.08 -14.62
C THR A 3 -4.78 -8.63 -14.50
N MET A 4 -4.59 -8.17 -13.27
CA MET A 4 -4.07 -6.83 -13.00
C MET A 4 -2.55 -6.90 -12.80
N LEU A 5 -1.80 -6.11 -13.56
CA LEU A 5 -0.36 -5.94 -13.36
C LEU A 5 -0.12 -4.84 -12.31
N ILE A 6 0.76 -5.10 -11.35
CA ILE A 6 1.26 -4.10 -10.40
C ILE A 6 2.74 -3.90 -10.68
N GLU A 7 3.10 -2.72 -11.15
CA GLU A 7 4.49 -2.33 -11.36
C GLU A 7 5.11 -1.85 -10.05
N THR A 8 6.43 -1.88 -9.95
CA THR A 8 7.14 -1.43 -8.75
C THR A 8 8.25 -0.44 -9.10
N GLU A 9 8.43 0.55 -8.23
CA GLU A 9 9.50 1.54 -8.31
C GLU A 9 10.26 1.57 -6.98
N THR A 10 11.58 1.49 -7.05
CA THR A 10 12.44 1.70 -5.88
C THR A 10 12.32 3.14 -5.39
N THR A 11 12.33 3.33 -4.08
CA THR A 11 12.39 4.67 -3.47
C THR A 11 13.79 4.95 -2.93
N PRO A 12 14.12 6.21 -2.58
CA PRO A 12 15.37 6.52 -1.88
C PRO A 12 15.50 5.83 -0.50
N ASN A 13 14.37 5.44 0.13
CA ASN A 13 14.38 4.65 1.35
C ASN A 13 14.49 3.15 0.98
N PRO A 14 15.57 2.44 1.35
CA PRO A 14 15.74 1.02 1.01
C PRO A 14 14.68 0.12 1.66
N SER A 15 14.05 0.56 2.75
CA SER A 15 12.96 -0.17 3.42
C SER A 15 11.59 0.08 2.80
N THR A 16 11.50 0.84 1.71
CA THR A 16 10.22 1.21 1.09
C THR A 16 10.24 0.98 -0.42
N LEU A 17 9.20 0.30 -0.90
CA LEU A 17 8.94 0.08 -2.33
C LEU A 17 7.62 0.72 -2.71
N LYS A 18 7.57 1.40 -3.86
CA LYS A 18 6.34 2.00 -4.38
C LYS A 18 5.68 1.03 -5.35
N PHE A 19 4.38 0.82 -5.18
CA PHE A 19 3.58 -0.07 -6.01
C PHE A 19 2.63 0.75 -6.89
N LEU A 20 2.65 0.48 -8.20
CA LEU A 20 1.88 1.18 -9.22
C LEU A 20 0.88 0.21 -9.85
N PRO A 21 -0.37 0.17 -9.35
CA PRO A 21 -1.40 -0.75 -9.83
C PRO A 21 -1.98 -0.41 -11.22
N GLY A 22 -1.50 0.63 -11.90
CA GLY A 22 -2.07 1.11 -13.17
C GLY A 22 -3.49 1.71 -13.06
N ARG A 23 -3.99 1.93 -11.84
CA ARG A 23 -5.28 2.57 -11.56
C ARG A 23 -5.19 3.44 -10.30
N ALA A 24 -6.08 4.43 -10.18
CA ALA A 24 -6.15 5.24 -8.98
C ALA A 24 -6.59 4.40 -7.76
N VAL A 25 -5.81 4.47 -6.67
CA VAL A 25 -6.13 3.82 -5.39
C VAL A 25 -7.02 4.72 -4.54
N MET A 26 -6.70 6.02 -4.47
CA MET A 26 -7.50 7.05 -3.81
C MET A 26 -7.99 8.08 -4.83
N SER A 27 -9.22 8.56 -4.67
CA SER A 27 -9.80 9.58 -5.56
C SER A 27 -9.25 10.99 -5.32
N ALA A 28 -8.76 11.27 -4.11
CA ALA A 28 -8.15 12.53 -3.72
C ALA A 28 -7.25 12.36 -2.49
N GLY A 29 -6.20 13.18 -2.41
CA GLY A 29 -5.27 13.20 -1.29
C GLY A 29 -4.37 11.96 -1.19
N THR A 30 -3.70 11.85 -0.05
CA THR A 30 -2.87 10.71 0.35
C THR A 30 -3.25 10.32 1.77
N ARG A 31 -2.92 9.10 2.19
CA ARG A 31 -3.16 8.64 3.56
C ARG A 31 -2.00 7.79 4.03
N ASP A 32 -1.50 8.10 5.22
CA ASP A 32 -0.49 7.34 5.92
C ASP A 32 -1.17 6.40 6.92
N PHE A 33 -0.63 5.20 7.05
CA PHE A 33 -1.00 4.19 8.02
C PHE A 33 0.28 3.69 8.68
N ALA A 34 0.55 4.19 9.90
CA ALA A 34 1.77 3.86 10.63
C ALA A 34 1.63 2.63 11.53
N SER A 35 0.42 2.07 11.66
CA SER A 35 0.15 0.87 12.45
C SER A 35 -1.03 0.05 11.92
N PRO A 36 -1.15 -1.23 12.32
CA PRO A 36 -2.29 -2.06 11.98
C PRO A 36 -3.64 -1.47 12.43
N GLU A 37 -3.69 -0.80 13.59
CA GLU A 37 -4.91 -0.19 14.11
C GLU A 37 -5.39 0.98 13.24
N GLU A 38 -4.47 1.80 12.73
CA GLU A 38 -4.82 2.88 11.79
C GLU A 38 -5.31 2.31 10.44
N ALA A 39 -4.78 1.15 10.05
CA ALA A 39 -5.08 0.47 8.80
C ALA A 39 -6.51 -0.11 8.73
N GLU A 40 -7.19 -0.32 9.87
CA GLU A 40 -8.58 -0.80 9.94
C GLU A 40 -9.56 0.06 9.12
N ALA A 41 -9.21 1.34 8.89
CA ALA A 41 -10.01 2.24 8.07
C ALA A 41 -9.88 2.02 6.56
N SER A 42 -9.05 1.07 6.11
CA SER A 42 -8.86 0.71 4.71
C SER A 42 -8.68 -0.80 4.58
N PRO A 43 -9.64 -1.52 3.95
CA PRO A 43 -9.52 -2.97 3.77
C PRO A 43 -8.25 -3.40 3.01
N LEU A 44 -7.72 -2.53 2.14
CA LEU A 44 -6.46 -2.78 1.45
C LEU A 44 -5.26 -2.63 2.39
N ALA A 45 -5.23 -1.58 3.22
CA ALA A 45 -4.12 -1.36 4.15
C ALA A 45 -4.10 -2.48 5.21
N GLU A 46 -5.26 -2.79 5.80
CA GLU A 46 -5.42 -3.90 6.74
C GLU A 46 -4.86 -5.21 6.15
N ALA A 47 -5.27 -5.57 4.94
CA ALA A 47 -4.78 -6.77 4.26
C ALA A 47 -3.26 -6.77 4.06
N LEU A 48 -2.64 -5.63 3.76
CA LEU A 48 -1.17 -5.52 3.64
C LEU A 48 -0.47 -5.76 4.98
N PHE A 49 -1.00 -5.21 6.07
CA PHE A 49 -0.45 -5.46 7.42
C PHE A 49 -0.56 -6.93 7.85
N THR A 50 -1.58 -7.67 7.39
CA THR A 50 -1.71 -9.12 7.73
C THR A 50 -0.58 -9.99 7.17
N LEU A 51 0.25 -9.48 6.25
CA LEU A 51 1.42 -10.19 5.73
C LEU A 51 2.53 -10.36 6.77
N GLY A 52 2.51 -9.58 7.86
CA GLY A 52 3.46 -9.68 8.98
C GLY A 52 4.77 -8.91 8.80
N ASP A 53 5.20 -8.70 7.55
CA ASP A 53 6.46 -8.00 7.24
C ASP A 53 6.27 -6.54 6.81
N VAL A 54 5.02 -6.03 6.84
CA VAL A 54 4.67 -4.64 6.48
C VAL A 54 4.56 -3.82 7.75
N GLU A 55 5.43 -2.81 7.89
CA GLU A 55 5.46 -1.91 9.05
C GLU A 55 4.73 -0.58 8.81
N GLY A 56 4.41 -0.24 7.56
CA GLY A 56 3.73 1.02 7.20
C GLY A 56 3.20 1.01 5.76
N VAL A 57 2.12 1.77 5.50
CA VAL A 57 1.50 1.93 4.17
C VAL A 57 1.20 3.40 3.90
N PHE A 58 1.56 3.88 2.70
CA PHE A 58 1.33 5.25 2.23
C PHE A 58 0.87 5.29 0.77
#